data_AF-A0A1G9NJ67-F1
#
_entry.id   AF-A0A1G9NJ67-F1
#
_cell.length_a   1.000
_cell.length_b   1.000
_cell.length_c   1.000
_cell.angle_alpha   90.00
_cell.angle_beta   90.00
_cell.angle_gamma   90.00
#
_symmetry.space_group_name_H-M   'P 1'
#
loop_
_entity.id
_entity.type
_entity.pdbx_description
1 polymer ?
#
loop_
_entity_poly.entity_id
_entity_poly.type
_entity_poly.pdbx_seq_one_letter_code
_entity_poly.pdbx_strand_id
1 'polypeptide(L)'
;MNEVTISAGGFTVDAHVLGAAFQLEPASISERLRTGEITSQCETGIDEDAGRWRLTFYYGGRALRLIVDGEGTILSRATFPAHLPRPGVI
;
A
#
# COMPACT_ATOMS: atom_id res chain seq x y z
N MET A 1 7.71 -8.88 -14.14
CA MET A 1 6.43 -8.90 -13.41
C MET A 1 6.37 -7.60 -12.64
N ASN A 2 5.47 -6.69 -12.97
CA ASN A 2 5.50 -5.35 -12.38
C ASN A 2 4.91 -5.40 -10.96
N GLU A 3 5.67 -4.89 -10.00
CA GLU A 3 5.26 -4.82 -8.59
C GLU A 3 4.07 -3.88 -8.38
N VAL A 4 3.91 -2.86 -9.24
CA VAL A 4 2.76 -1.94 -9.25
C VAL A 4 2.31 -1.69 -10.68
N THR A 5 0.99 -1.69 -10.89
CA THR A 5 0.35 -1.34 -12.15
C THR A 5 -0.53 -0.12 -11.94
N ILE A 6 -0.33 0.91 -12.76
CA ILE A 6 -1.14 2.13 -12.75
C ILE A 6 -2.28 1.94 -13.76
N SER A 7 -3.50 2.18 -13.32
CA SER A 7 -4.71 2.11 -14.13
C SER A 7 -5.46 3.43 -14.08
N ALA A 8 -6.34 3.68 -15.07
CA ALA A 8 -7.10 4.93 -15.18
C ALA A 8 -7.95 5.29 -13.94
N GLY A 9 -8.22 4.32 -13.05
CA GLY A 9 -8.98 4.51 -11.82
C GLY A 9 -8.19 4.24 -10.52
N GLY A 10 -6.89 3.99 -10.56
CA GLY A 10 -6.09 3.73 -9.36
C GLY A 10 -4.83 2.90 -9.55
N PHE A 11 -4.36 2.31 -8.47
CA PHE A 11 -3.10 1.54 -8.40
C PHE A 11 -3.39 0.10 -7.99
N THR A 12 -2.78 -0.84 -8.70
CA THR A 12 -2.78 -2.27 -8.33
C THR A 12 -1.38 -2.65 -7.89
N VAL A 13 -1.23 -3.11 -6.66
CA VAL A 13 0.05 -3.56 -6.10
C VAL A 13 0.06 -5.09 -6.04
N ASP A 14 1.20 -5.68 -6.39
CA ASP A 14 1.37 -7.12 -6.35
C ASP A 14 1.33 -7.65 -4.91
N ALA A 15 0.62 -8.75 -4.72
CA ALA A 15 0.45 -9.39 -3.43
C ALA A 15 1.77 -9.88 -2.82
N HIS A 16 2.79 -10.21 -3.63
CA HIS A 16 4.11 -10.58 -3.11
C HIS A 16 4.82 -9.42 -2.41
N VAL A 17 4.61 -8.17 -2.86
CA VAL A 17 5.20 -6.98 -2.21
C VAL A 17 4.64 -6.83 -0.80
N LEU A 18 3.32 -6.96 -0.70
CA LEU A 18 2.57 -6.90 0.56
C LEU A 18 2.91 -8.10 1.46
N GLY A 19 2.96 -9.30 0.87
CA GLY A 19 3.32 -10.54 1.56
C GLY A 19 4.72 -10.50 2.16
N ALA A 20 5.72 -10.03 1.40
CA ALA A 20 7.07 -9.88 1.90
C ALA A 20 7.17 -8.83 3.03
N ALA A 21 6.41 -7.74 2.94
CA ALA A 21 6.43 -6.66 3.93
C ALA A 21 5.69 -7.00 5.23
N PHE A 22 4.55 -7.69 5.13
CA PHE A 22 3.71 -8.09 6.27
C PHE A 22 3.98 -9.51 6.74
N GLN A 23 4.88 -10.24 6.06
CA GLN A 23 5.18 -11.64 6.33
C GLN A 23 3.93 -12.54 6.19
N LEU A 24 3.13 -12.24 5.16
CA LEU A 24 1.88 -12.92 4.82
C LEU A 24 2.02 -13.69 3.52
N GLU A 25 1.19 -14.72 3.35
CA GLU A 25 1.10 -15.40 2.06
C GLU A 25 0.42 -14.50 1.02
N PRO A 26 0.99 -14.39 -0.20
CA PRO A 26 0.42 -13.58 -1.27
C PRO A 26 -1.01 -14.03 -1.64
N ALA A 27 -1.30 -15.33 -1.51
CA ALA A 27 -2.64 -15.87 -1.72
C ALA A 27 -3.68 -15.30 -0.72
N SER A 28 -3.29 -15.03 0.53
CA SER A 28 -4.17 -14.43 1.53
C SER A 28 -4.30 -12.91 1.39
N ILE A 29 -3.36 -12.22 0.73
CA ILE A 29 -3.43 -10.77 0.55
C ILE A 29 -4.69 -10.36 -0.21
N SER A 30 -4.98 -11.03 -1.33
CA SER A 30 -6.16 -10.71 -2.14
C SER A 30 -7.47 -10.94 -1.38
N GLU A 31 -7.54 -12.01 -0.58
CA GLU A 31 -8.69 -12.26 0.29
C GLU A 31 -8.79 -11.18 1.38
N ARG A 32 -7.69 -10.83 2.05
CA ARG A 32 -7.67 -9.83 3.13
C ARG A 32 -7.98 -8.41 2.66
N LEU A 33 -7.55 -8.04 1.46
CA LEU A 33 -7.97 -6.78 0.83
C LEU A 33 -9.46 -6.79 0.54
N ARG A 34 -10.01 -7.94 0.13
CA ARG A 34 -11.44 -8.12 -0.16
C ARG A 34 -12.29 -8.15 1.12
N THR A 35 -11.79 -8.71 2.21
CA THR A 35 -12.46 -8.72 3.53
C THR A 35 -12.30 -7.39 4.27
N GLY A 36 -11.41 -6.51 3.82
CA GLY A 36 -11.11 -5.22 4.46
C GLY A 36 -10.17 -5.33 5.66
N GLU A 37 -9.52 -6.47 5.87
CA GLU A 37 -8.48 -6.65 6.90
C GLU A 37 -7.20 -5.88 6.58
N ILE A 38 -6.84 -5.83 5.30
CA ILE A 38 -5.80 -4.94 4.80
C ILE A 38 -6.50 -3.72 4.22
N THR A 39 -6.19 -2.54 4.76
CA THR A 39 -6.65 -1.27 4.17
C THR A 39 -5.51 -0.60 3.44
N SER A 40 -5.83 0.10 2.36
CA SER A 40 -4.87 0.83 1.55
C SER A 40 -5.29 2.28 1.42
N GLN A 41 -4.34 3.18 1.61
CA GLN A 41 -4.47 4.60 1.36
C GLN A 41 -3.56 4.97 0.21
N CYS A 42 -4.15 5.49 -0.87
CA CYS A 42 -3.41 6.03 -2.01
C CYS A 42 -3.49 7.55 -1.96
N GLU A 43 -2.34 8.18 -1.80
CA GLU A 43 -2.17 9.62 -2.05
C GLU A 43 -1.53 9.79 -3.42
N THR A 44 -2.28 10.44 -4.30
CA THR A 44 -1.81 10.89 -5.59
C THR A 44 -1.18 12.27 -5.44
N GLY A 45 0.10 12.39 -5.77
CA GLY A 45 0.72 13.69 -5.98
C GLY A 45 0.01 14.39 -7.15
N ILE A 46 -0.49 15.59 -6.89
CA ILE A 46 -1.07 16.51 -7.90
C ILE A 46 -0.13 17.73 -8.02
N ASP A 47 -0.08 18.33 -9.20
CA ASP A 47 0.74 19.50 -9.53
C ASP A 47 2.27 19.32 -9.40
N GLU A 48 2.90 19.82 -8.33
CA GLU A 48 4.37 19.86 -8.19
C GLU A 48 5.00 18.50 -7.82
N ASP A 49 4.19 17.55 -7.33
CA ASP A 49 4.57 16.14 -7.13
C ASP A 49 3.96 15.22 -8.20
N ALA A 50 3.53 15.78 -9.34
CA ALA A 50 3.08 15.00 -10.49
C ALA A 50 4.20 14.03 -10.93
N GLY A 51 3.97 12.74 -10.71
CA GLY A 51 4.95 11.69 -10.97
C GLY A 51 5.31 10.84 -9.75
N ARG A 52 4.84 11.17 -8.54
CA ARG A 52 5.02 10.31 -7.37
C ARG A 52 3.71 9.97 -6.67
N TRP A 53 3.57 8.70 -6.35
CA TRP A 53 2.42 8.15 -5.63
C TRP A 53 2.88 7.52 -4.34
N ARG A 54 2.15 7.82 -3.27
CA ARG A 54 2.37 7.21 -1.97
C ARG A 54 1.23 6.25 -1.67
N LEU A 55 1.56 4.97 -1.61
CA LEU A 55 0.62 3.91 -1.23
C LEU A 55 0.97 3.47 0.18
N THR A 56 0.04 3.64 1.13
CA THR A 56 0.21 3.20 2.51
C THR A 56 -0.80 2.10 2.81
N PHE A 57 -0.32 0.90 3.11
CA PHE A 57 -1.15 -0.24 3.50
C PHE A 57 -1.10 -0.40 5.00
N TYR A 58 -2.22 -0.73 5.63
CA TYR A 58 -2.32 -0.98 7.06
C TYR A 58 -2.84 -2.39 7.32
N TYR A 59 -2.15 -3.10 8.21
CA TYR A 59 -2.54 -4.45 8.61
C TYR A 59 -1.98 -4.78 10.00
N GLY A 60 -2.85 -5.25 10.91
CA GLY A 60 -2.42 -5.81 12.20
C GLY A 60 -1.50 -4.92 13.06
N GLY A 61 -1.69 -3.60 13.03
CA GLY A 61 -0.83 -2.64 13.76
C GLY A 61 0.50 -2.31 13.08
N ARG A 62 0.61 -2.60 11.78
CA ARG A 62 1.74 -2.25 10.93
C ARG A 62 1.26 -1.45 9.74
N ALA A 63 2.09 -0.54 9.26
CA ALA A 63 1.90 0.11 7.98
C ALA A 63 3.08 -0.16 7.05
N LEU A 64 2.77 -0.37 5.78
CA LEU A 64 3.72 -0.44 4.68
C LEU A 64 3.51 0.79 3.81
N ARG A 65 4.50 1.65 3.73
CA ARG A 65 4.54 2.77 2.80
C ARG A 65 5.37 2.38 1.57
N LEU A 66 4.77 2.52 0.40
CA LEU A 66 5.41 2.39 -0.90
C LEU A 66 5.39 3.76 -1.59
N ILE A 67 6.53 4.16 -2.14
CA ILE A 67 6.65 5.30 -3.05
C ILE A 67 6.82 4.74 -4.44
N VAL A 68 5.92 5.11 -5.34
CA VAL A 68 5.86 4.64 -6.72
C VAL A 68 6.01 5.83 -7.66
N ASP A 69 6.73 5.66 -8.75
CA ASP A 69 6.86 6.65 -9.82
C ASP A 69 5.76 6.47 -10.91
N GLY A 70 5.73 7.34 -11.92
CA GLY A 70 4.69 7.41 -12.97
C GLY A 70 4.71 6.28 -13.97
N GLU A 71 5.79 5.50 -13.94
CA GLU A 71 5.91 4.26 -14.68
C GLU A 71 5.43 3.04 -13.87
N GLY A 72 5.03 3.21 -12.60
CA GLY A 72 4.69 2.10 -11.71
C GLY A 72 5.89 1.46 -11.02
N THR A 73 7.04 2.13 -11.04
CA THR A 73 8.28 1.65 -10.41
C THR A 73 8.31 2.00 -8.93
N ILE A 74 8.56 1.02 -8.05
CA ILE A 74 8.73 1.28 -6.61
C ILE A 74 10.09 1.94 -6.38
N LEU A 75 10.06 3.23 -6.03
CA LEU A 75 11.26 4.00 -5.65
C LEU A 75 11.69 3.69 -4.22
N SER A 76 10.74 3.46 -3.32
CA SER A 76 11.03 3.21 -1.91
C SER A 76 9.93 2.38 -1.24
N ARG A 77 10.33 1.49 -0.34
CA ARG A 77 9.41 0.75 0.54
C ARG A 77 9.90 0.79 1.97
N ALA A 78 9.00 1.09 2.89
CA ALA A 78 9.29 1.11 4.31
C ALA A 78 8.10 0.54 5.10
N THR A 79 8.38 -0.43 5.96
CA THR A 79 7.39 -0.98 6.89
C THR A 79 7.68 -0.42 8.27
N PHE A 80 6.66 0.11 8.94
CA PHE A 80 6.78 0.63 10.29
C PHE A 80 5.59 0.19 11.15
N PRO A 81 5.77 0.08 12.47
CA PRO A 81 4.64 -0.13 13.37
C PRO A 81 3.72 1.09 13.29
N ALA A 82 2.51 0.91 12.79
CA ALA A 82 1.48 1.93 12.78
C ALA A 82 0.41 1.51 13.77
N HIS A 83 0.33 2.24 14.87
CA HIS A 83 -0.78 2.13 15.79
C HIS A 83 -2.05 2.39 14.98
N LEU A 84 -2.97 1.42 14.96
CA LEU A 84 -4.35 1.70 14.58
C LEU A 84 -4.75 3.00 15.31
N PRO A 85 -5.36 4.00 14.66
CA PRO A 85 -5.96 5.09 15.41
C PRO A 85 -6.87 4.43 16.43
N ARG A 86 -6.60 4.64 17.73
CA ARG A 86 -7.44 4.09 18.78
C ARG A 86 -8.86 4.57 18.48
N PRO A 87 -9.85 3.69 18.28
CA PRO A 87 -11.23 4.14 18.29
C PRO A 87 -11.52 4.63 19.72
N GLY A 88 -11.55 5.95 19.89
CA GLY A 88 -11.99 6.61 21.13
C GLY A 88 -10.90 7.19 22.01
N VAL A 89 -10.67 8.49 21.84
CA VAL A 89 -10.36 9.52 22.84
C VAL A 89 -10.59 10.80 22.02
N ILE A 90 -11.70 11.54 22.12
CA ILE A 90 -12.71 11.81 23.15
C ILE A 90 -14.05 12.08 22.46
#